data_AF-A0A2V8KCU5-F1
#
_entry.id   AF-A0A2V8KCU5-F1
#
_cell.length_a   1.000
_cell.length_b   1.000
_cell.length_c   1.000
_cell.angle_alpha   90.00
_cell.angle_beta   90.00
_cell.angle_gamma   90.00
#
_symmetry.space_group_name_H-M   'P 1'
#
loop_
_entity.id
_entity.type
_entity.pdbx_description
1 polymer ?
#
loop_
_entity_poly.entity_id
_entity_poly.type
_entity_poly.pdbx_seq_one_letter_code
_entity_poly.pdbx_strand_id
1 'polypeptide(L)'
;MICGGSLSNSGHNSRGFTLIEVMVSLTILALITGVAVAGLGIGIDSWHRGSRTIEELDRRFAVERFIERQLAQAESKSFEGNHEALTFISAYSLASGLGDSTVVKYSFESGKLLYFETVAAGYDPEHSELGRAQNLGVFSRMVFRYLGKDAFGKPIWLDEWKNENGDIPAVVQVQIGADVFAVPMMNRR
;
A
#
# COMPACT_ATOMS: atom_id res chain seq x y z
N MET A 1 83.50 11.54 -53.39
CA MET A 1 84.34 10.42 -52.91
C MET A 1 84.32 10.47 -51.38
N ILE A 2 84.25 9.30 -50.74
CA ILE A 2 84.19 8.99 -49.28
C ILE A 2 82.80 8.62 -48.73
N CYS A 3 82.68 7.31 -48.47
CA CYS A 3 82.01 6.54 -47.41
C CYS A 3 80.57 6.92 -47.00
N GLY A 4 79.59 6.01 -46.96
CA GLY A 4 79.65 4.68 -46.38
C GLY A 4 78.84 4.69 -45.08
N GLY A 5 77.53 4.45 -45.16
CA GLY A 5 76.62 4.44 -44.02
C GLY A 5 75.84 3.13 -43.97
N SER A 6 76.30 2.23 -43.09
CA SER A 6 75.74 0.91 -42.82
C SER A 6 74.47 1.00 -41.95
N LEU A 7 73.44 0.25 -42.38
CA LEU A 7 72.38 -0.46 -41.65
C LEU A 7 71.96 0.05 -40.25
N SER A 8 70.70 0.49 -40.13
CA SER A 8 69.93 0.26 -38.89
C SER A 8 68.88 -0.80 -39.16
N ASN A 9 69.19 -2.01 -38.72
CA ASN A 9 68.34 -3.19 -38.75
C ASN A 9 67.07 -2.93 -37.91
N SER A 10 65.91 -2.92 -38.57
CA SER A 10 64.61 -2.87 -37.90
C SER A 10 64.38 -4.20 -37.18
N GLY A 11 64.84 -4.28 -35.93
CA GLY A 11 64.52 -5.37 -35.03
C GLY A 11 63.02 -5.42 -34.76
N HIS A 12 62.27 -6.07 -35.65
CA HIS A 12 60.90 -6.49 -35.37
C HIS A 12 60.99 -7.53 -34.26
N ASN A 13 60.73 -7.06 -33.04
CA ASN A 13 60.57 -7.92 -31.88
C ASN A 13 59.21 -8.62 -31.99
N SER A 14 59.15 -9.65 -32.84
CA SER A 14 58.00 -10.53 -33.00
C SER A 14 57.85 -11.41 -31.76
N ARG A 15 57.50 -10.79 -30.64
CA ARG A 15 57.05 -11.49 -29.43
C ARG A 15 55.67 -12.06 -29.73
N GLY A 16 55.67 -13.30 -30.22
CA GLY A 16 54.45 -14.07 -30.40
C GLY A 16 53.71 -14.21 -29.07
N PHE A 17 52.39 -14.06 -29.13
CA PHE A 17 51.48 -14.18 -28.01
C PHE A 17 51.70 -15.53 -27.31
N THR A 18 51.99 -15.51 -26.02
CA THR A 18 52.27 -16.75 -25.29
C THR A 18 50.96 -17.45 -24.93
N LEU A 19 50.93 -18.78 -24.95
CA LEU A 19 49.76 -19.56 -24.53
C LEU A 19 49.33 -19.18 -23.10
N ILE A 20 50.31 -18.92 -22.23
CA ILE A 20 50.08 -18.52 -20.84
C ILE A 20 49.36 -17.16 -20.76
N GLU A 21 49.64 -16.22 -21.65
CA GLU A 21 48.98 -14.91 -21.68
C GLU A 21 47.50 -15.01 -22.07
N VAL A 22 47.16 -15.92 -23.00
CA VAL A 22 45.75 -16.22 -23.33
C VAL A 22 45.04 -16.85 -22.14
N MET A 23 45.67 -17.81 -21.46
CA MET A 23 45.09 -18.49 -20.30
C MET A 23 44.87 -17.53 -19.12
N VAL A 24 45.84 -16.65 -18.85
CA VAL A 24 45.72 -15.61 -17.80
C VAL A 24 44.63 -14.60 -18.17
N SER A 25 44.54 -14.18 -19.43
CA SER A 25 43.50 -13.26 -19.88
C SER A 25 42.10 -13.87 -19.74
N LEU A 26 41.91 -15.14 -20.13
CA LEU A 26 40.64 -15.84 -20.01
C LEU A 26 40.23 -16.07 -18.55
N THR A 27 41.19 -16.36 -17.66
CA THR A 27 40.90 -16.50 -16.22
C THR A 27 40.51 -15.17 -15.59
N ILE A 28 41.20 -14.08 -15.90
CA ILE A 28 40.82 -12.73 -15.43
C ILE A 28 39.43 -12.35 -15.96
N LEU A 29 39.16 -12.61 -17.24
CA LEU A 29 37.85 -12.33 -17.84
C LEU A 29 36.73 -13.13 -17.18
N ALA A 30 36.96 -14.41 -16.90
CA ALA A 30 36.00 -15.26 -16.19
C ALA A 30 35.73 -14.75 -14.77
N LEU A 31 36.76 -14.30 -14.06
CA LEU A 31 36.63 -13.70 -12.72
C LEU A 31 35.82 -12.41 -12.75
N ILE A 32 36.16 -11.48 -13.66
CA ILE A 32 35.42 -10.20 -13.81
C ILE A 32 33.95 -10.47 -14.15
N THR A 33 33.70 -11.38 -15.09
CA THR A 33 32.33 -11.75 -15.48
C THR A 33 31.58 -12.38 -14.31
N GLY A 34 32.23 -13.26 -13.53
CA GLY A 34 31.65 -13.86 -12.34
C GLY A 34 31.25 -12.83 -11.28
N VAL A 35 32.12 -11.86 -11.01
CA VAL A 35 31.82 -10.74 -10.09
C VAL A 35 30.68 -9.87 -10.63
N ALA A 36 30.67 -9.56 -11.93
CA ALA A 36 29.61 -8.78 -12.54
C ALA A 36 28.24 -9.47 -12.44
N VAL A 37 28.17 -10.77 -12.73
CA VAL A 37 26.93 -11.57 -12.63
C VAL A 37 26.47 -11.67 -11.17
N ALA A 38 27.39 -11.89 -10.22
CA ALA A 38 27.07 -11.93 -8.80
C ALA A 38 26.52 -10.58 -8.29
N GLY A 39 27.14 -9.48 -8.69
CA GLY A 39 26.67 -8.12 -8.36
C GLY A 39 25.28 -7.83 -8.94
N LEU A 40 25.02 -8.27 -10.18
CA LEU A 40 23.70 -8.12 -10.80
C LEU A 40 22.61 -8.91 -10.05
N GLY A 41 22.92 -10.13 -9.61
CA GLY A 41 22.01 -10.97 -8.82
C GLY A 41 21.63 -10.33 -7.48
N ILE A 42 22.60 -9.73 -6.79
CA ILE A 42 22.36 -8.99 -5.53
C ILE A 42 21.47 -7.76 -5.78
N GLY A 43 21.71 -7.04 -6.88
CA GLY A 43 20.88 -5.90 -7.28
C GLY A 43 19.41 -6.31 -7.49
N ILE A 44 19.17 -7.39 -8.22
CA ILE A 44 17.82 -7.91 -8.49
C ILE A 44 17.12 -8.37 -7.20
N ASP A 45 17.79 -9.10 -6.31
CA ASP A 45 17.18 -9.56 -5.05
C ASP A 45 16.85 -8.37 -4.11
N SER A 46 17.73 -7.37 -4.05
CA SER A 46 17.49 -6.15 -3.27
C SER A 46 16.31 -5.35 -3.81
N TRP A 47 16.15 -5.27 -5.13
CA TRP A 47 15.01 -4.63 -5.79
C TRP A 47 13.70 -5.35 -5.48
N HIS A 48 13.68 -6.69 -5.55
CA HIS A 48 12.48 -7.47 -5.22
C HIS A 48 12.06 -7.36 -3.76
N ARG A 49 13.01 -7.27 -2.82
CA ARG A 49 12.69 -7.00 -1.42
C ARG A 49 12.14 -5.60 -1.23
N GLY A 50 12.76 -4.61 -1.88
CA GLY A 50 12.29 -3.22 -1.86
C GLY A 50 10.89 -3.06 -2.45
N SER A 51 10.61 -3.70 -3.60
CA SER A 51 9.33 -3.59 -4.28
C SER A 51 8.18 -4.15 -3.44
N ARG A 52 8.36 -5.28 -2.77
CA ARG A 52 7.34 -5.88 -1.89
C ARG A 52 6.98 -4.97 -0.72
N THR A 53 7.98 -4.38 -0.06
CA THR A 53 7.73 -3.44 1.05
C THR A 53 7.02 -2.18 0.56
N ILE A 54 7.39 -1.66 -0.62
CA ILE A 54 6.72 -0.50 -1.22
C ILE A 54 5.26 -0.83 -1.59
N GLU A 55 5.00 -1.99 -2.20
CA GLU A 55 3.65 -2.44 -2.55
C GLU A 55 2.73 -2.59 -1.33
N GLU A 56 3.26 -3.07 -0.20
CA GLU A 56 2.52 -3.16 1.06
C GLU A 56 2.19 -1.77 1.64
N LEU A 57 3.13 -0.82 1.57
CA LEU A 57 2.92 0.56 2.00
C LEU A 57 1.92 1.29 1.10
N ASP A 58 2.06 1.17 -0.22
CA ASP A 58 1.15 1.78 -1.20
C ASP A 58 -0.29 1.27 -1.00
N ARG A 59 -0.46 -0.03 -0.75
CA ARG A 59 -1.78 -0.61 -0.44
C ARG A 59 -2.37 -0.03 0.84
N ARG A 60 -1.56 0.14 1.90
CA ARG A 60 -2.01 0.74 3.16
C ARG A 60 -2.48 2.17 2.96
N PHE A 61 -1.68 3.00 2.30
CA PHE A 61 -2.06 4.39 2.01
C PHE A 61 -3.30 4.49 1.12
N ALA A 62 -3.48 3.56 0.18
CA ALA A 62 -4.71 3.49 -0.61
C ALA A 62 -5.94 3.21 0.26
N VAL A 63 -5.85 2.24 1.17
CA VAL A 63 -6.94 1.89 2.10
C VAL A 63 -7.27 3.04 3.05
N GLU A 64 -6.25 3.67 3.65
CA GLU A 64 -6.42 4.84 4.51
C GLU A 64 -7.17 5.96 3.77
N ARG A 65 -6.70 6.34 2.58
CA ARG A 65 -7.34 7.38 1.76
C ARG A 65 -8.78 7.03 1.36
N PHE A 66 -9.08 5.76 1.10
CA PHE A 66 -10.44 5.33 0.77
C PHE A 66 -11.37 5.50 1.96
N ILE A 67 -10.96 5.02 3.14
CA ILE A 67 -11.72 5.14 4.37
C ILE A 67 -11.92 6.61 4.72
N GLU A 68 -10.85 7.42 4.69
CA GLU A 68 -10.93 8.86 4.94
C GLU A 68 -11.92 9.57 4.01
N ARG A 69 -11.85 9.26 2.71
CA ARG A 69 -12.69 9.92 1.71
C ARG A 69 -14.17 9.54 1.84
N GLN A 70 -14.47 8.27 2.12
CA GLN A 70 -15.84 7.82 2.33
C GLN A 70 -16.41 8.36 3.65
N LEU A 71 -15.63 8.30 4.73
CA LEU A 71 -16.03 8.86 6.02
C LEU A 71 -16.26 10.38 5.96
N ALA A 72 -15.44 11.11 5.21
CA ALA A 72 -15.63 12.55 5.01
C ALA A 72 -16.94 12.90 4.26
N GLN A 73 -17.54 11.94 3.56
CA GLN A 73 -18.85 12.07 2.89
C GLN A 73 -19.93 11.21 3.55
N ALA A 74 -19.72 10.77 4.80
CA ALA A 74 -20.70 9.99 5.53
C ALA A 74 -21.93 10.83 5.89
N GLU A 75 -23.11 10.22 5.76
CA GLU A 75 -24.39 10.79 6.17
C GLU A 75 -24.78 10.35 7.59
N SER A 76 -25.47 11.21 8.32
CA SER A 76 -25.84 10.94 9.73
C SER A 76 -26.98 9.95 9.92
N LYS A 77 -27.77 9.70 8.89
CA LYS A 77 -29.00 8.90 9.00
C LYS A 77 -28.76 7.41 9.26
N SER A 78 -27.59 6.89 8.92
CA SER A 78 -27.22 5.50 9.18
C SER A 78 -25.72 5.44 9.35
N PHE A 79 -25.28 5.39 10.60
CA PHE A 79 -23.88 5.25 10.99
C PHE A 79 -23.80 4.32 12.20
N GLU A 80 -23.24 3.14 12.00
CA GLU A 80 -23.15 2.11 13.02
C GLU A 80 -21.80 1.42 12.93
N GLY A 81 -21.24 1.03 14.07
CA GLY A 81 -20.03 0.24 14.03
C GLY A 81 -19.54 -0.20 15.40
N ASN A 82 -18.61 -1.13 15.37
CA ASN A 82 -17.91 -1.66 16.52
C ASN A 82 -16.41 -1.71 16.21
N HIS A 83 -15.63 -2.32 17.10
CA HIS A 83 -14.19 -2.41 16.95
C HIS A 83 -13.70 -3.12 15.66
N GLU A 84 -14.49 -3.98 15.01
CA GLU A 84 -14.10 -4.75 13.80
C GLU A 84 -14.84 -4.36 12.53
N ALA A 85 -16.03 -3.76 12.65
CA ALA A 85 -16.88 -3.43 11.53
C ALA A 85 -17.49 -2.04 11.64
N LEU A 86 -17.65 -1.39 10.49
CA LEU A 86 -18.18 -0.04 10.37
C LEU A 86 -19.08 0.03 9.15
N THR A 87 -20.33 0.43 9.35
CA THR A 87 -21.36 0.56 8.32
C THR A 87 -21.91 1.99 8.32
N PHE A 88 -21.97 2.62 7.15
CA PHE A 88 -22.54 3.95 7.03
C PHE A 88 -23.01 4.23 5.59
N ILE A 89 -23.83 5.26 5.44
CA ILE A 89 -24.19 5.79 4.12
C ILE A 89 -23.17 6.86 3.69
N SER A 90 -22.70 6.81 2.45
CA SER A 90 -21.73 7.73 1.86
C SER A 90 -22.22 8.25 0.52
N ALA A 91 -22.01 9.54 0.24
CA ALA A 91 -22.21 10.11 -1.11
C ALA A 91 -21.06 9.78 -2.10
N TYR A 92 -20.05 9.05 -1.63
CA TYR A 92 -18.89 8.63 -2.41
C TYR A 92 -18.77 7.12 -2.49
N SER A 93 -18.84 6.61 -3.71
CA SER A 93 -18.60 5.22 -4.09
C SER A 93 -17.15 5.00 -4.50
N LEU A 94 -16.55 3.88 -4.10
CA LEU A 94 -15.24 3.47 -4.63
C LEU A 94 -15.34 2.98 -6.09
N ALA A 95 -16.50 2.47 -6.52
CA ALA A 95 -16.69 1.94 -7.86
C ALA A 95 -17.02 3.03 -8.89
N SER A 96 -17.92 3.97 -8.54
CA SER A 96 -18.42 5.00 -9.46
C SER A 96 -17.99 6.42 -9.12
N GLY A 97 -17.35 6.65 -7.97
CA GLY A 97 -16.94 7.98 -7.51
C GLY A 97 -18.06 8.73 -6.82
N LEU A 98 -18.13 10.06 -7.03
CA LEU A 98 -19.19 10.89 -6.45
C LEU A 98 -20.50 10.69 -7.23
N GLY A 99 -21.60 10.43 -6.54
CA GLY A 99 -22.87 10.14 -7.20
C GLY A 99 -23.98 9.76 -6.22
N ASP A 100 -24.73 8.72 -6.57
CA ASP A 100 -25.81 8.19 -5.74
C ASP A 100 -25.28 7.73 -4.37
N SER A 101 -26.03 8.01 -3.30
CA SER A 101 -25.67 7.56 -1.95
C SER A 101 -25.60 6.04 -1.92
N THR A 102 -24.50 5.51 -1.39
CA THR A 102 -24.27 4.08 -1.23
C THR A 102 -24.12 3.72 0.23
N VAL A 103 -24.59 2.54 0.59
CA VAL A 103 -24.32 1.95 1.91
C VAL A 103 -23.00 1.22 1.80
N VAL A 104 -22.08 1.61 2.67
CA VAL A 104 -20.72 1.11 2.74
C VAL A 104 -20.57 0.33 4.02
N LYS A 105 -19.94 -0.85 3.95
CA LYS A 105 -19.48 -1.59 5.12
C LYS A 105 -18.02 -1.97 4.97
N TYR A 106 -17.25 -1.68 6.01
CA TYR A 106 -15.94 -2.26 6.25
C TYR A 106 -16.08 -3.34 7.33
N SER A 107 -15.45 -4.49 7.13
CA SER A 107 -15.38 -5.59 8.10
C SER A 107 -13.98 -6.15 8.14
N PHE A 108 -13.39 -6.28 9.32
CA PHE A 108 -12.10 -6.93 9.51
C PHE A 108 -12.29 -8.36 10.01
N GLU A 109 -12.01 -9.34 9.16
CA GLU A 109 -12.26 -10.75 9.45
C GLU A 109 -11.03 -11.59 9.09
N SER A 110 -10.54 -12.37 10.06
CA SER A 110 -9.42 -13.31 9.84
C SER A 110 -8.19 -12.67 9.17
N GLY A 111 -7.85 -11.43 9.54
CA GLY A 111 -6.72 -10.69 8.98
C GLY A 111 -7.00 -10.03 7.62
N LYS A 112 -8.22 -10.07 7.10
CA LYS A 112 -8.61 -9.44 5.82
C LYS A 112 -9.52 -8.26 6.08
N LEU A 113 -9.28 -7.16 5.38
CA LEU A 113 -10.22 -6.05 5.29
C LEU A 113 -11.18 -6.30 4.12
N LEU A 114 -12.44 -6.57 4.47
CA LEU A 114 -13.53 -6.73 3.54
C LEU A 114 -14.29 -5.41 3.38
N TYR A 115 -14.61 -5.08 2.14
CA TYR A 115 -15.40 -3.94 1.73
C TYR A 115 -16.66 -4.41 1.03
N PHE A 116 -17.79 -3.83 1.41
CA PHE A 116 -19.08 -4.08 0.80
C PHE A 116 -19.72 -2.75 0.43
N GLU A 117 -20.41 -2.74 -0.70
CA GLU A 117 -21.14 -1.56 -1.17
C GLU A 117 -22.44 -1.99 -1.83
N THR A 118 -23.51 -1.24 -1.56
CA THR A 118 -24.78 -1.34 -2.28
C THR A 118 -25.43 0.03 -2.41
N VAL A 119 -26.37 0.18 -3.34
CA VAL A 119 -27.10 1.43 -3.53
C VAL A 119 -27.99 1.68 -2.30
N ALA A 120 -27.97 2.90 -1.75
CA ALA A 120 -28.75 3.21 -0.54
C ALA A 120 -30.26 3.28 -0.81
N ALA A 121 -30.66 3.55 -2.05
CA ALA A 121 -32.07 3.57 -2.44
C ALA A 121 -32.71 2.20 -2.23
N GLY A 122 -33.63 2.11 -1.26
CA GLY A 122 -34.32 0.87 -0.91
C GLY A 122 -33.51 -0.07 -0.02
N TYR A 123 -32.36 0.36 0.50
CA TYR A 123 -31.61 -0.41 1.49
C TYR A 123 -32.31 -0.42 2.84
N ASP A 124 -32.55 -1.61 3.36
CA ASP A 124 -33.03 -1.89 4.70
C ASP A 124 -31.94 -2.69 5.45
N PRO A 125 -31.38 -2.18 6.56
CA PRO A 125 -30.35 -2.88 7.34
C PRO A 125 -30.75 -4.30 7.79
N GLU A 126 -32.05 -4.57 7.99
CA GLU A 126 -32.53 -5.86 8.47
C GLU A 126 -32.79 -6.87 7.35
N HIS A 127 -33.19 -6.37 6.16
CA HIS A 127 -33.69 -7.22 5.07
C HIS A 127 -32.80 -7.22 3.83
N SER A 128 -31.89 -6.26 3.70
CA SER A 128 -31.03 -6.13 2.52
C SER A 128 -29.67 -6.76 2.74
N GLU A 129 -29.31 -7.69 1.86
CA GLU A 129 -27.94 -8.16 1.79
C GLU A 129 -27.03 -7.05 1.24
N LEU A 130 -25.87 -6.90 1.88
CA LEU A 130 -24.83 -6.04 1.34
C LEU A 130 -24.27 -6.67 0.05
N GLY A 131 -23.79 -5.80 -0.85
CA GLY A 131 -23.23 -6.25 -2.13
C GLY A 131 -22.03 -7.19 -1.97
N ARG A 132 -21.44 -7.61 -3.08
CA ARG A 132 -20.32 -8.58 -3.06
C ARG A 132 -19.13 -8.06 -2.24
N ALA A 133 -18.63 -8.90 -1.33
CA ALA A 133 -17.41 -8.65 -0.58
C ALA A 133 -16.20 -8.46 -1.51
N GLN A 134 -15.47 -7.36 -1.33
CA GLN A 134 -14.20 -7.08 -1.97
C GLN A 134 -13.09 -7.07 -0.91
N ASN A 135 -12.00 -7.78 -1.18
CA ASN A 135 -10.84 -7.79 -0.28
C ASN A 135 -9.93 -6.61 -0.60
N LEU A 136 -9.82 -5.65 0.31
CA LEU A 136 -8.94 -4.48 0.15
C LEU A 136 -7.49 -4.77 0.57
N GLY A 137 -7.27 -5.76 1.43
CA GLY A 137 -5.93 -6.10 1.88
C GLY A 137 -5.90 -7.09 3.03
N VAL A 138 -4.68 -7.57 3.31
CA VAL A 138 -4.38 -8.40 4.49
C VAL A 138 -3.60 -7.54 5.47
N PHE A 139 -4.08 -7.47 6.70
CA PHE A 139 -3.50 -6.67 7.78
C PHE A 139 -3.40 -7.50 9.06
N SER A 140 -2.39 -7.22 9.87
CA SER A 140 -2.19 -7.91 11.16
C SER A 140 -3.26 -7.55 12.19
N ARG A 141 -3.78 -6.32 12.11
CA ARG A 141 -4.81 -5.79 13.01
C ARG A 141 -5.51 -4.63 12.31
N MET A 142 -6.82 -4.52 12.49
CA MET A 142 -7.57 -3.32 12.20
C MET A 142 -8.62 -3.08 13.28
N VAL A 143 -8.71 -1.85 13.79
CA VAL A 143 -9.67 -1.51 14.86
C VAL A 143 -10.31 -0.15 14.61
N PHE A 144 -11.61 -0.04 14.83
CA PHE A 144 -12.36 1.22 14.85
C PHE A 144 -12.67 1.68 16.27
N ARG A 145 -12.58 2.98 16.51
CA ARG A 145 -13.04 3.64 17.75
C ARG A 145 -13.72 4.96 17.44
N TYR A 146 -14.61 5.38 18.32
CA TYR A 146 -15.54 6.47 18.07
C TYR A 146 -15.44 7.52 19.18
N LEU A 147 -15.29 8.79 18.80
CA LEU A 147 -15.29 9.88 19.76
C LEU A 147 -16.72 10.38 19.95
N GLY A 148 -17.32 9.99 21.08
CA GLY A 148 -18.62 10.45 21.52
C GLY A 148 -18.55 11.54 22.56
N LYS A 149 -19.71 11.81 23.17
CA LYS A 149 -19.84 12.64 24.37
C LYS A 149 -20.53 11.81 25.45
N ASP A 150 -20.09 11.97 26.69
CA ASP A 150 -20.78 11.40 27.84
C ASP A 150 -22.06 12.20 28.19
N ALA A 151 -22.76 11.78 29.24
CA ALA A 151 -23.97 12.45 29.73
C ALA A 151 -23.73 13.92 30.15
N PHE A 152 -22.48 14.32 30.39
CA PHE A 152 -22.08 15.68 30.76
C PHE A 152 -21.50 16.47 29.58
N GLY A 153 -21.54 15.91 28.36
CA GLY A 153 -21.01 16.53 27.15
C GLY A 153 -19.49 16.45 27.02
N LYS A 154 -18.79 15.71 27.87
CA LYS A 154 -17.33 15.54 27.83
C LYS A 154 -16.95 14.49 26.78
N PRO A 155 -15.88 14.71 25.99
CA PRO A 155 -15.45 13.76 24.98
C PRO A 155 -15.00 12.44 25.62
N ILE A 156 -15.49 11.32 25.07
CA ILE A 156 -15.14 9.96 25.49
C ILE A 156 -14.95 9.07 24.26
N TRP A 157 -13.93 8.21 24.29
CA TRP A 157 -13.72 7.19 23.27
C TRP A 157 -14.58 5.97 23.58
N LEU A 158 -15.31 5.50 22.57
CA LEU A 158 -16.20 4.35 22.60
C LEU A 158 -15.71 3.30 21.59
N ASP A 159 -15.89 2.03 21.93
CA ASP A 159 -15.55 0.90 21.05
C ASP A 159 -16.75 0.46 20.17
N GLU A 160 -17.92 1.06 20.40
CA GLU A 160 -19.16 0.81 19.66
C GLU A 160 -19.92 2.12 19.47
N TRP A 161 -20.54 2.27 18.30
CA TRP A 161 -21.44 3.36 17.96
C TRP A 161 -22.74 2.80 17.37
N LYS A 162 -23.87 3.19 17.94
CA LYS A 162 -25.20 2.87 17.41
C LYS A 162 -25.95 4.15 17.12
N ASN A 163 -26.69 4.16 16.00
CA ASN A 163 -27.41 5.35 15.56
C ASN A 163 -28.78 5.50 16.25
N GLU A 164 -28.81 5.57 17.57
CA GLU A 164 -30.09 5.64 18.32
C GLU A 164 -30.81 6.99 18.16
N ASN A 165 -30.07 8.07 17.92
CA ASN A 165 -30.61 9.45 17.91
C ASN A 165 -30.35 10.22 16.60
N GLY A 166 -29.91 9.56 15.53
CA GLY A 166 -29.49 10.24 14.30
C GLY A 166 -28.16 11.02 14.46
N ASP A 167 -27.33 10.63 15.44
CA ASP A 167 -26.06 11.30 15.75
C ASP A 167 -24.88 10.48 15.22
N ILE A 168 -23.81 11.20 14.88
CA ILE A 168 -22.57 10.62 14.39
C ILE A 168 -21.43 10.91 15.36
N PRO A 169 -20.40 10.03 15.40
CA PRO A 169 -19.23 10.30 16.23
C PRO A 169 -18.55 11.59 15.76
N ALA A 170 -17.98 12.36 16.67
CA ALA A 170 -17.23 13.57 16.31
C ALA A 170 -15.96 13.23 15.52
N VAL A 171 -15.34 12.10 15.84
CA VAL A 171 -14.13 11.58 15.19
C VAL A 171 -14.25 10.06 15.13
N VAL A 172 -13.87 9.48 13.99
CA VAL A 172 -13.65 8.04 13.86
C VAL A 172 -12.15 7.81 13.86
N GLN A 173 -11.64 7.06 14.82
CA GLN A 173 -10.26 6.61 14.83
C GLN A 173 -10.18 5.23 14.20
N VAL A 174 -9.22 5.07 13.29
CA VAL A 174 -8.94 3.82 12.61
C VAL A 174 -7.49 3.45 12.90
N GLN A 175 -7.28 2.25 13.42
CA GLN A 175 -5.96 1.68 13.63
C GLN A 175 -5.74 0.59 12.58
N ILE A 176 -4.62 0.63 11.85
CA ILE A 176 -4.19 -0.40 10.91
C ILE A 176 -2.78 -0.83 11.28
N GLY A 177 -2.63 -2.04 11.83
CA GLY A 177 -1.36 -2.50 12.39
C GLY A 177 -0.91 -1.61 13.55
N ALA A 178 0.25 -0.97 13.40
CA ALA A 178 0.82 -0.04 14.38
C ALA A 178 0.38 1.42 14.16
N ASP A 179 -0.16 1.73 12.97
CA ASP A 179 -0.50 3.09 12.58
C ASP A 179 -1.93 3.43 12.99
N VAL A 180 -2.14 4.68 13.39
CA VAL A 180 -3.43 5.19 13.86
C VAL A 180 -3.69 6.51 13.17
N PHE A 181 -4.84 6.64 12.51
CA PHE A 181 -5.33 7.88 11.94
C PHE A 181 -6.74 8.18 12.46
N ALA A 182 -7.13 9.45 12.42
CA ALA A 182 -8.41 9.92 12.95
C ALA A 182 -9.09 10.81 11.92
N VAL A 183 -10.33 10.49 11.60
CA VAL A 183 -11.14 11.20 10.60
C VAL A 183 -12.18 12.04 11.34
N PRO A 184 -12.07 13.38 11.29
CA PRO A 184 -13.09 14.25 11.89
C PRO A 184 -14.37 14.19 11.06
N MET A 185 -15.50 13.97 11.71
CA MET A 185 -16.78 13.88 11.03
C MET A 185 -17.43 15.27 10.95
N MET A 186 -17.84 15.64 9.75
CA MET A 186 -18.60 16.87 9.53
C MET A 186 -20.07 16.61 9.80
N ASN A 187 -20.58 17.11 10.92
CA ASN A 187 -22.02 17.10 11.17
C ASN A 187 -22.70 18.12 10.23
N ARG A 188 -23.15 17.66 9.06
CA ARG A 188 -24.03 18.42 8.18
C ARG A 188 -25.46 18.25 8.70
N ARG A 189 -25.88 19.17 9.57
CA ARG A 189 -27.28 19.31 10.01
C ARG A 189 -28.16 19.85 8.90
#